data_AF-A0A955IDG1-F1
#
_entry.id   AF-A0A955IDG1-F1
#
_cell.length_a   1.000
_cell.length_b   1.000
_cell.length_c   1.000
_cell.angle_alpha   90.00
_cell.angle_beta   90.00
_cell.angle_gamma   90.00
#
_symmetry.space_group_name_H-M   'P 1'
#
loop_
_entity.id
_entity.type
_entity.pdbx_description
1 polymer ?
#
loop_
_entity_poly.entity_id
_entity_poly.type
_entity_poly.pdbx_seq_one_letter_code
_entity_poly.pdbx_strand_id
1 'polypeptide(L)'
;MQLIPVTEQHLSLIEKWHADKRIYNFLNNGEPIDVALDLNSFPESGPAYARIIEHGGSPVGLATFFSKDEYVVNPVYFLDPASQGQGLGKQMVQTVLDFLAGRGV
;
A
#
# COMPACT_ATOMS: atom_id res chain seq x y z
N MET A 1 -2.12 6.84 -12.64
CA MET A 1 -1.69 6.37 -11.30
C MET A 1 -0.48 5.49 -11.48
N GLN A 2 0.44 5.46 -10.50
CA GLN A 2 1.66 4.67 -10.57
C GLN A 2 1.95 4.00 -9.22
N LEU A 3 2.66 2.88 -9.27
CA LEU A 3 3.21 2.22 -8.08
C LEU A 3 4.72 2.42 -8.07
N ILE A 4 5.22 3.10 -7.03
CA ILE A 4 6.65 3.36 -6.87
C ILE A 4 7.19 2.62 -5.63
N PRO A 5 8.49 2.28 -5.59
CA PRO A 5 9.11 1.73 -4.39
C PRO A 5 8.93 2.67 -3.19
N VAL A 6 8.75 2.08 -2.01
CA VAL A 6 8.82 2.83 -0.75
C VAL A 6 10.28 3.27 -0.55
N THR A 7 10.48 4.49 -0.07
CA THR A 7 11.81 5.05 0.24
C THR A 7 11.78 5.71 1.61
N GLU A 8 12.95 6.06 2.16
CA GLU A 8 13.05 6.76 3.45
C GLU A 8 12.18 8.03 3.52
N GLN A 9 12.06 8.76 2.40
CA GLN A 9 11.26 9.98 2.31
C GLN A 9 9.77 9.74 2.56
N HIS A 10 9.29 8.51 2.34
CA HIS A 10 7.90 8.14 2.52
C HIS A 10 7.56 7.68 3.95
N LEU A 11 8.56 7.35 4.78
CA LEU A 11 8.32 6.71 6.08
C LEU A 11 7.45 7.57 7.00
N SER A 12 7.74 8.87 7.10
CA SER A 12 6.95 9.80 7.93
C SER A 12 5.49 9.94 7.47
N LEU A 13 5.25 9.83 6.15
CA LEU A 13 3.91 9.85 5.59
C LEU A 13 3.17 8.54 5.88
N ILE A 14 3.87 7.41 5.77
CA ILE A 14 3.32 6.08 6.10
C ILE A 14 2.96 6.02 7.59
N GLU A 15 3.83 6.49 8.49
CA GLU A 15 3.55 6.63 9.92
C GLU A 15 2.29 7.45 10.17
N LYS A 16 2.17 8.60 9.51
CA LYS A 16 0.97 9.46 9.60
C LYS A 16 -0.30 8.71 9.17
N TRP A 17 -0.24 7.95 8.08
CA TRP A 17 -1.37 7.16 7.60
C TRP A 17 -1.72 6.02 8.58
N HIS A 18 -0.74 5.32 9.13
CA HIS A 18 -0.95 4.29 10.14
C HIS A 18 -1.53 4.85 11.45
N ALA A 19 -1.16 6.07 11.83
CA ALA A 19 -1.71 6.76 13.00
C ALA A 19 -3.15 7.27 12.79
N ASP A 20 -3.65 7.31 11.54
CA ASP A 20 -5.02 7.75 11.26
C ASP A 20 -6.01 6.63 11.61
N LYS A 21 -6.79 6.86 12.68
CA LYS A 21 -7.82 5.93 13.16
C LYS A 21 -8.86 5.56 12.10
N ARG A 22 -9.07 6.41 11.09
CA ARG A 22 -10.00 6.11 9.99
C ARG A 22 -9.45 5.02 9.09
N ILE A 23 -8.14 5.00 8.83
CA ILE A 23 -7.46 3.92 8.10
C ILE A 23 -7.41 2.67 8.98
N TYR A 24 -7.04 2.87 10.24
CA TYR A 24 -6.89 1.84 11.26
C TYR A 24 -8.08 0.87 11.37
N ASN A 25 -9.28 1.45 11.45
CA ASN A 25 -10.53 0.68 11.61
C ASN A 25 -10.78 -0.33 10.48
N PHE A 26 -10.21 -0.12 9.29
CA PHE A 26 -10.37 -1.03 8.15
C PHE A 26 -9.36 -2.19 8.17
N LEU A 27 -8.23 -2.04 8.86
CA LEU A 27 -7.14 -3.01 8.78
C LEU A 27 -7.21 -4.08 9.87
N ASN A 28 -7.73 -3.76 11.06
CA ASN A 28 -7.73 -4.71 12.17
C ASN A 28 -8.83 -4.41 13.22
N ASN A 29 -10.06 -4.13 12.78
CA ASN A 29 -11.24 -3.95 13.66
C ASN A 29 -11.06 -2.98 14.85
N GLY A 30 -10.16 -1.99 14.75
CA GLY A 30 -9.94 -0.99 15.81
C GLY A 30 -8.80 -1.28 16.82
N GLU A 31 -8.14 -2.44 16.74
CA GLU A 31 -7.01 -2.83 17.62
C GLU A 31 -5.61 -2.48 17.06
N PRO A 32 -4.89 -1.42 17.48
CA PRO A 32 -3.64 -0.89 16.87
C PRO A 32 -2.68 -1.94 16.27
N ILE A 33 -2.31 -1.81 14.98
CA ILE A 33 -1.24 -2.59 14.36
C ILE A 33 0.04 -1.88 14.73
N ASP A 34 0.84 -2.52 15.58
CA ASP A 34 2.21 -2.12 15.83
C ASP A 34 3.06 -2.54 14.62
N VAL A 35 3.09 -1.67 13.60
CA VAL A 35 4.00 -1.86 12.48
C VAL A 35 5.32 -1.20 12.87
N ALA A 36 6.31 -2.02 13.21
CA ALA A 36 7.69 -1.57 13.16
C ALA A 36 8.00 -1.20 11.68
N LEU A 37 7.83 0.08 11.35
CA LEU A 37 8.05 0.64 10.02
C LEU A 37 9.55 0.82 9.83
N ASP A 38 10.21 -0.20 9.29
CA ASP A 38 11.52 -0.03 8.67
C ASP A 38 11.45 -0.48 7.20
N LEU A 39 12.44 -0.08 6.40
CA LEU A 39 12.48 -0.48 4.99
C LEU A 39 12.68 -2.00 4.81
N ASN A 40 13.19 -2.70 5.83
CA ASN A 40 13.36 -4.16 5.80
C ASN A 40 12.02 -4.90 5.96
N SER A 41 11.03 -4.27 6.60
CA SER A 41 9.61 -4.68 6.61
C SER A 41 8.95 -4.55 5.23
N PHE A 42 9.63 -3.90 4.27
CA PHE A 42 9.15 -3.65 2.91
C PHE A 42 10.16 -4.15 1.86
N PRO A 43 10.43 -5.46 1.80
CA PRO A 43 11.45 -5.97 0.91
C PRO A 43 11.14 -5.63 -0.56
N GLU A 44 12.16 -5.20 -1.31
CA GLU A 44 12.02 -4.87 -2.73
C GLU A 44 11.76 -6.13 -3.59
N SER A 45 12.16 -7.29 -3.06
CA SER A 45 12.06 -8.63 -3.66
C SER A 45 11.68 -9.67 -2.62
N GLY A 46 10.87 -10.66 -3.02
CA GLY A 46 10.44 -11.74 -2.13
C GLY A 46 8.92 -11.86 -2.15
N PRO A 47 8.34 -12.66 -1.23
CA PRO A 47 6.91 -12.88 -1.19
C PRO A 47 6.15 -11.71 -0.60
N ALA A 48 6.75 -10.53 -0.39
CA ALA A 48 6.13 -9.36 0.20
C ALA A 48 6.59 -8.13 -0.57
N TYR A 49 5.65 -7.27 -0.96
CA TYR A 49 5.92 -6.01 -1.62
C TYR A 49 5.16 -4.90 -0.91
N ALA A 50 5.79 -3.74 -0.78
CA ALA A 50 5.10 -2.49 -0.52
C ALA A 50 5.42 -1.47 -1.61
N ARG A 51 4.39 -0.73 -2.02
CA ARG A 51 4.48 0.31 -3.05
C ARG A 51 3.67 1.51 -2.62
N ILE A 52 4.25 2.70 -2.80
CA ILE A 52 3.50 3.94 -2.73
C ILE A 52 2.63 4.04 -3.97
N ILE A 53 1.37 4.40 -3.77
CA ILE A 53 0.43 4.72 -4.83
C ILE A 53 0.54 6.22 -5.09
N GLU A 54 0.99 6.59 -6.29
CA GLU A 54 1.14 7.97 -6.70
C GLU A 54 0.09 8.38 -7.74
N HIS A 55 -0.51 9.56 -7.54
CA HIS A 55 -1.43 10.17 -8.48
C HIS A 55 -1.06 11.63 -8.71
N GLY A 56 -0.71 11.97 -9.96
CA GLY A 56 -0.31 13.34 -10.33
C GLY A 56 0.95 13.84 -9.62
N GLY A 57 1.93 12.96 -9.35
CA GLY A 57 3.16 13.33 -8.64
C GLY A 57 3.03 13.37 -7.12
N SER A 58 1.86 13.05 -6.57
CA SER A 58 1.61 13.05 -5.12
C SER A 58 1.33 11.65 -4.60
N PRO A 59 1.96 11.24 -3.48
CA PRO A 59 1.59 10.01 -2.77
C PRO A 59 0.15 10.11 -2.24
N VAL A 60 -0.70 9.17 -2.63
CA VAL A 60 -2.12 9.13 -2.25
C VAL A 60 -2.51 7.85 -1.52
N GLY A 61 -1.56 6.92 -1.34
CA GLY A 61 -1.83 5.67 -0.63
C GLY A 61 -0.62 4.73 -0.59
N LEU A 62 -0.84 3.56 0.00
CA LEU A 62 0.09 2.44 0.02
C LEU A 62 -0.63 1.17 -0.39
N ALA A 63 0.06 0.35 -1.16
CA ALA A 63 -0.32 -1.03 -1.41
C ALA A 63 0.74 -1.93 -0.80
N THR A 64 0.35 -2.83 0.10
CA THR A 64 1.18 -3.94 0.55
C THR A 64 0.51 -5.25 0.17
N PHE A 65 1.30 -6.22 -0.28
CA PHE A 65 0.77 -7.51 -0.70
C PHE A 65 1.84 -8.57 -0.54
N PHE A 66 1.41 -9.77 -0.16
CA PHE A 66 2.28 -10.92 -0.10
C PHE A 66 2.06 -11.82 -1.32
N SER A 67 3.05 -12.06 -2.18
CA SER A 67 2.94 -13.08 -3.22
C SER A 67 3.44 -14.42 -2.71
N LYS A 68 2.63 -15.47 -2.82
CA LYS A 68 3.07 -16.84 -2.57
C LYS A 68 2.77 -17.67 -3.81
N ASP A 69 3.81 -18.27 -4.39
CA ASP A 69 3.71 -19.02 -5.64
C ASP A 69 3.04 -18.17 -6.75
N GLU A 70 1.92 -18.63 -7.31
CA GLU A 70 1.15 -17.97 -8.38
C GLU A 70 -0.07 -17.16 -7.85
N TYR A 71 -0.08 -16.76 -6.57
CA TYR A 71 -1.20 -15.99 -6.02
C TYR A 71 -0.78 -14.95 -4.98
N VAL A 72 -1.59 -13.89 -4.85
CA VAL A 72 -1.44 -12.88 -3.80
C VAL A 72 -2.25 -13.25 -2.56
N VAL A 73 -1.56 -13.25 -1.43
CA VAL A 73 -2.09 -13.39 -0.08
C VAL A 73 -2.09 -12.02 0.61
N ASN A 74 -3.19 -11.73 1.29
CA ASN A 74 -3.33 -10.59 2.21
C ASN A 74 -2.95 -9.21 1.60
N PRO A 75 -3.63 -8.77 0.54
CA PRO A 75 -3.43 -7.44 0.03
C PRO A 75 -4.02 -6.41 1.00
N VAL A 76 -3.18 -5.51 1.48
CA VAL A 76 -3.62 -4.31 2.20
C VAL A 76 -3.46 -3.12 1.28
N TYR A 77 -4.58 -2.48 0.98
CA TYR A 77 -4.61 -1.23 0.24
C TYR A 77 -5.19 -0.15 1.12
N PHE A 78 -4.55 1.00 1.14
CA PHE A 78 -5.18 2.20 1.67
C PHE A 78 -4.97 3.38 0.74
N LEU A 79 -5.97 4.25 0.74
CA LEU A 79 -5.90 5.59 0.17
C LEU A 79 -5.98 6.59 1.32
N ASP A 80 -5.17 7.64 1.23
CA ASP A 80 -5.30 8.82 2.06
C ASP A 80 -6.78 9.25 2.09
N PRO A 81 -7.41 9.45 3.27
CA PRO A 81 -8.77 9.94 3.38
C PRO A 81 -9.06 11.18 2.54
N ALA A 82 -8.09 12.08 2.35
CA ALA A 82 -8.24 13.26 1.50
C ALA A 82 -8.40 12.93 0.01
N SER A 83 -8.00 11.73 -0.41
CA SER A 83 -8.06 11.24 -1.80
C SER A 83 -9.29 10.35 -2.06
N GLN A 84 -10.13 10.10 -1.06
CA GLN A 84 -11.33 9.27 -1.20
C GLN A 84 -12.47 10.02 -1.92
N GLY A 85 -13.42 9.26 -2.49
CA GLY A 85 -14.58 9.82 -3.21
C GLY A 85 -14.28 10.31 -4.65
N GLN A 86 -13.03 10.22 -5.10
CA GLN A 86 -12.59 10.72 -6.42
C GLN A 86 -12.45 9.62 -7.48
N GLY A 87 -12.98 8.42 -7.22
CA GLY A 87 -12.84 7.26 -8.12
C GLY A 87 -11.43 6.63 -8.15
N LEU A 88 -10.50 7.11 -7.32
CA LEU A 88 -9.12 6.63 -7.26
C LEU A 88 -8.99 5.18 -6.79
N GLY A 89 -9.94 4.68 -5.98
CA GLY A 89 -9.92 3.29 -5.51
C GLY A 89 -9.95 2.26 -6.66
N LYS A 90 -10.78 2.49 -7.69
CA LYS A 90 -10.83 1.61 -8.86
C LYS A 90 -9.52 1.63 -9.64
N GLN A 91 -8.96 2.83 -9.86
CA GLN A 91 -7.70 2.98 -10.57
C GLN A 91 -6.55 2.32 -9.81
N MET A 92 -6.52 2.46 -8.49
CA MET A 92 -5.54 1.83 -7.62
C MET A 92 -5.57 0.31 -7.76
N VAL A 93 -6.75 -0.31 -7.60
CA VAL A 93 -6.89 -1.76 -7.72
C VAL A 93 -6.43 -2.25 -9.10
N GLN A 94 -6.85 -1.57 -10.19
CA GLN A 94 -6.40 -1.93 -11.53
C GLN A 94 -4.88 -1.82 -11.68
N THR A 95 -4.29 -0.74 -11.17
CA THR A 95 -2.83 -0.51 -11.25
C THR A 95 -2.06 -1.62 -10.52
N VAL A 96 -2.57 -2.09 -9.38
CA VAL A 96 -1.96 -3.21 -8.65
C VAL A 96 -2.11 -4.52 -9.42
N LEU A 97 -3.28 -4.80 -9.97
CA LEU A 97 -3.50 -6.00 -10.77
C LEU A 97 -2.55 -6.04 -11.98
N ASP A 98 -2.41 -4.92 -12.70
CA ASP A 98 -1.49 -4.80 -13.83
C ASP A 98 -0.02 -5.02 -13.41
N PHE A 99 0.37 -4.50 -12.24
CA PHE A 99 1.71 -4.67 -11.68
C PHE A 99 2.02 -6.13 -11.31
N LEU A 100 1.03 -6.85 -10.77
CA LEU A 100 1.13 -8.26 -10.38
C LEU A 100 1.16 -9.17 -11.61
N ALA A 101 0.26 -8.94 -12.57
CA ALA A 101 0.22 -9.68 -13.83
C ALA A 101 1.55 -9.57 -14.60
N GLY A 102 2.18 -8.38 -14.60
CA GLY A 102 3.50 -8.18 -15.19
C GLY A 102 4.64 -8.95 -14.51
N ARG A 103 4.38 -9.59 -13.36
CA ARG A 103 5.33 -10.42 -12.60
C ARG A 103 4.99 -11.91 -12.62
N GLY A 104 3.95 -12.30 -13.35
CA GLY A 104 3.50 -13.70 -13.40
C GLY A 104 2.82 -14.16 -12.10
N VAL A 105 2.23 -13.21 -11.36
CA VAL A 105 1.33 -13.47 -10.21
C VAL A 105 -0.11 -13.21 -10.63
#